data_AF-A0A1H3NGM3-F1
#
_entry.id   AF-A0A1H3NGM3-F1
#
_cell.length_a   1.000
_cell.length_b   1.000
_cell.length_c   1.000
_cell.angle_alpha   90.00
_cell.angle_beta   90.00
_cell.angle_gamma   90.00
#
_symmetry.space_group_name_H-M   'P 1'
#
loop_
_entity.id
_entity.type
_entity.pdbx_description
1 polymer ?
#
loop_
_entity_poly.entity_id
_entity_poly.type
_entity_poly.pdbx_seq_one_letter_code
_entity_poly.pdbx_strand_id
1 'polypeptide(L)'
;MTSMLNKNSTVTYLPGCSPFDAPQVAEKETVVVTSVASDSHTWNLVYLQLLIEELGYEVVNLGPCVPDELMVSECRDIDPAMVVISSVNGHGYQDGMRVVGQLREALGDTPMVIGGKLGIAAGGDTSFLDELLEAGFDDVFEDGVRGVEEFKAFVASIPARTARRTATVTPLRRVA
;
A
#
# COMPACT_ATOMS: atom_id res chain seq x y z
N MET A 1 24.75 -52.17 -3.72
CA MET A 1 25.35 -50.96 -3.12
C MET A 1 24.22 -50.11 -2.54
N THR A 2 24.07 -50.23 -1.21
CA THR A 2 23.30 -49.39 -0.26
C THR A 2 23.59 -47.90 -0.53
N SER A 3 22.71 -46.91 -0.38
CA SER A 3 21.87 -46.50 0.78
C SER A 3 20.95 -45.36 0.28
N MET A 4 19.62 -45.40 0.46
CA MET A 4 18.85 -44.80 1.55
C MET A 4 19.28 -43.37 1.98
N LEU A 5 18.34 -42.43 1.85
CA LEU A 5 18.05 -41.24 2.67
C LEU A 5 16.70 -40.69 2.17
N ASN A 6 15.68 -40.30 2.93
CA ASN A 6 15.15 -40.64 4.25
C ASN A 6 13.70 -40.10 4.20
N LYS A 7 12.67 -40.95 4.31
CA LYS A 7 11.25 -40.53 4.31
C LYS A 7 10.70 -40.24 5.72
N ASN A 8 11.55 -40.09 6.73
CA ASN A 8 11.12 -39.86 8.11
C ASN A 8 11.69 -38.55 8.67
N SER A 9 11.23 -37.41 8.13
CA SER A 9 11.27 -36.16 8.89
C SER A 9 10.02 -36.12 9.76
N THR A 10 10.13 -36.69 10.96
CA THR A 10 9.08 -36.56 11.98
C THR A 10 9.07 -35.10 12.43
N VAL A 11 8.13 -34.31 11.90
CA VAL A 11 7.85 -32.96 12.40
C VAL A 11 7.44 -33.12 13.86
N THR A 12 8.32 -32.71 14.77
CA THR A 12 8.01 -32.74 16.20
C THR A 12 7.23 -31.49 16.51
N TYR A 13 5.93 -31.66 16.73
CA TYR A 13 5.04 -30.56 17.08
C TYR A 13 5.15 -30.27 18.57
N LEU A 14 5.28 -28.99 18.93
CA LEU A 14 5.19 -28.56 20.33
C LEU A 14 3.82 -28.96 20.89
N PRO A 15 3.74 -29.38 22.17
CA PRO A 15 2.47 -29.81 22.76
C PRO A 15 1.46 -28.66 22.73
N GLY A 16 0.35 -28.86 22.01
CA GLY A 16 -0.79 -27.93 21.96
C GLY A 16 -1.19 -27.43 20.58
N CYS A 17 -0.43 -27.74 19.54
CA CYS A 17 -0.75 -27.29 18.19
C CYS A 17 -1.32 -28.50 17.39
N SER A 18 -2.25 -28.27 16.47
CA SER A 18 -2.89 -29.33 15.67
C SER A 18 -2.14 -29.61 14.37
N PRO A 19 -2.15 -30.82 13.79
CA PRO A 19 -1.66 -31.07 12.42
C PRO A 19 -2.42 -30.29 11.33
N PHE A 20 -3.49 -29.56 11.69
CA PHE A 20 -4.21 -28.61 10.83
C PHE A 20 -3.70 -27.16 10.94
N ASP A 21 -2.83 -26.86 11.90
CA ASP A 21 -2.15 -25.56 11.98
C ASP A 21 -0.95 -25.58 11.02
N ALA A 22 -1.22 -25.61 9.71
CA ALA A 22 -0.17 -25.31 8.73
C ALA A 22 0.41 -23.92 9.08
N PRO A 23 1.72 -23.66 8.86
CA PRO A 23 2.26 -22.32 9.02
C PRO A 23 1.41 -21.36 8.17
N GLN A 24 0.65 -20.50 8.86
CA GLN A 24 -0.13 -19.47 8.18
C GLN A 24 0.90 -18.54 7.54
N VAL A 25 1.05 -18.63 6.22
CA VAL A 25 1.78 -17.62 5.45
C VAL A 25 1.01 -16.33 5.72
N ALA A 26 1.61 -15.39 6.43
CA ALA A 26 0.99 -14.09 6.64
C ALA A 26 0.66 -13.53 5.25
N GLU A 27 -0.62 -13.31 4.99
CA GLU A 27 -1.02 -12.66 3.74
C GLU A 27 -0.39 -11.27 3.72
N LYS A 28 0.30 -10.96 2.63
CA LYS A 28 0.90 -9.66 2.44
C LYS A 28 -0.19 -8.60 2.36
N GLU A 29 0.05 -7.47 3.01
CA GLU A 29 -0.88 -6.37 2.97
C GLU A 29 -0.89 -5.70 1.59
N THR A 30 -2.03 -5.15 1.20
CA THR A 30 -2.20 -4.50 -0.10
C THR A 30 -1.93 -3.01 -0.01
N VAL A 31 -1.19 -2.48 -0.97
CA VAL A 31 -0.96 -1.06 -1.19
C VAL A 31 -1.61 -0.65 -2.51
N VAL A 32 -2.36 0.45 -2.50
CA VAL A 32 -2.90 1.04 -3.73
C VAL A 32 -1.92 2.08 -4.26
N VAL A 33 -1.60 1.98 -5.56
CA VAL A 33 -0.75 2.94 -6.28
C VAL A 33 -1.55 3.54 -7.42
N THR A 34 -1.49 4.87 -7.58
CA THR A 34 -2.15 5.58 -8.68
C THR A 34 -1.51 6.94 -8.92
N SER A 35 -1.94 7.66 -9.96
CA SER A 35 -1.63 9.06 -10.17
C SER A 35 -2.87 9.94 -10.03
N VAL A 36 -2.64 11.25 -9.94
CA VAL A 36 -3.71 12.24 -10.02
C VAL A 36 -4.39 12.25 -11.39
N ALA A 37 -5.66 12.67 -11.44
CA ALA A 37 -6.49 12.64 -12.63
C ALA A 37 -5.87 13.36 -13.85
N SER A 38 -5.10 14.43 -13.62
CA SER A 38 -4.42 15.19 -14.68
C SER A 38 -3.12 14.55 -15.21
N ASP A 39 -2.65 13.46 -14.61
CA ASP A 39 -1.32 12.92 -14.85
C ASP A 39 -1.34 11.59 -15.60
N SER A 40 -0.94 11.62 -16.88
CA SER A 40 -0.89 10.46 -17.77
C SER A 40 0.42 9.68 -17.74
N HIS A 41 1.37 10.05 -16.88
CA HIS A 41 2.65 9.35 -16.80
C HIS A 41 2.48 8.00 -16.10
N THR A 42 3.09 6.97 -16.67
CA THR A 42 2.92 5.58 -16.22
C THR A 42 4.18 4.99 -15.61
N TRP A 43 5.37 5.48 -16.00
CA TRP A 43 6.62 4.84 -15.62
C TRP A 43 6.93 4.98 -14.11
N ASN A 44 6.59 6.13 -13.54
CA ASN A 44 6.62 6.36 -12.09
C ASN A 44 5.75 5.35 -11.33
N LEU A 45 4.57 4.99 -11.85
CA LEU A 45 3.68 4.02 -11.21
C LEU A 45 4.25 2.60 -11.27
N VAL A 46 4.82 2.21 -12.41
CA VAL A 46 5.50 0.90 -12.54
C VAL A 46 6.70 0.83 -11.59
N TYR A 47 7.49 1.90 -11.51
CA TYR A 47 8.62 1.98 -10.59
C TYR A 47 8.19 1.83 -9.13
N LEU A 48 7.18 2.61 -8.69
CA LEU A 48 6.66 2.54 -7.34
C LEU A 48 6.09 1.17 -7.02
N GLN A 49 5.37 0.55 -7.96
CA GLN A 49 4.89 -0.82 -7.79
C GLN A 49 6.02 -1.80 -7.50
N LEU A 50 7.06 -1.83 -8.35
CA LEU A 50 8.21 -2.74 -8.15
C LEU A 50 8.92 -2.49 -6.82
N LEU A 51 9.08 -1.21 -6.45
CA LEU A 51 9.69 -0.82 -5.19
C LEU A 51 8.86 -1.30 -3.98
N ILE A 52 7.55 -1.10 -4.00
CA ILE A 52 6.67 -1.48 -2.88
C ILE A 52 6.54 -3.00 -2.78
N GLU A 53 6.52 -3.71 -3.90
CA GLU A 53 6.60 -5.17 -3.95
C GLU A 53 7.92 -5.70 -3.37
N GLU A 54 9.06 -5.04 -3.66
CA GLU A 54 10.36 -5.36 -3.06
C GLU A 54 10.36 -5.15 -1.53
N LEU A 55 9.59 -4.17 -1.04
CA LEU A 55 9.39 -3.93 0.40
C LEU A 55 8.42 -4.92 1.06
N GLY A 56 7.84 -5.86 0.31
CA GLY A 56 7.09 -7.00 0.84
C GLY A 56 5.56 -6.86 0.79
N TYR A 57 5.02 -5.82 0.17
CA TYR A 57 3.58 -5.64 -0.01
C TYR A 57 3.09 -6.30 -1.31
N GLU A 58 1.77 -6.49 -1.41
CA GLU A 58 1.10 -6.68 -2.70
C GLU A 58 0.62 -5.32 -3.19
N VAL A 59 0.66 -5.07 -4.51
CA VAL A 59 0.30 -3.77 -5.08
C VAL A 59 -0.90 -3.90 -6.01
N VAL A 60 -1.92 -3.07 -5.75
CA VAL A 60 -2.97 -2.79 -6.72
C VAL A 60 -2.69 -1.44 -7.37
N ASN A 61 -2.23 -1.49 -8.61
CA ASN A 61 -1.94 -0.29 -9.39
C ASN A 61 -3.18 0.08 -10.22
N LEU A 62 -3.88 1.15 -9.83
CA LEU A 62 -5.07 1.64 -10.54
C LEU A 62 -4.73 2.32 -11.87
N GLY A 63 -3.44 2.57 -12.12
CA GLY A 63 -2.96 3.25 -13.31
C GLY A 63 -3.05 4.78 -13.22
N PRO A 64 -2.78 5.46 -14.35
CA PRO A 64 -2.76 6.91 -14.41
C PRO A 64 -4.15 7.50 -14.65
N CYS A 65 -4.30 8.81 -14.46
CA CYS A 65 -5.52 9.57 -14.81
C CYS A 65 -6.81 9.01 -14.19
N VAL A 66 -6.74 8.39 -13.02
CA VAL A 66 -7.91 7.81 -12.36
C VAL A 66 -8.81 8.95 -11.86
N PRO A 67 -10.10 8.99 -12.25
CA PRO A 67 -11.03 9.98 -11.69
C PRO A 67 -11.16 9.82 -10.18
N ASP A 68 -11.23 10.92 -9.44
CA ASP A 68 -11.26 10.93 -7.97
C ASP A 68 -12.33 10.00 -7.38
N GLU A 69 -13.56 10.04 -7.91
CA GLU A 69 -14.66 9.20 -7.40
C GLU A 69 -14.34 7.71 -7.53
N LEU A 70 -13.71 7.32 -8.65
CA LEU A 70 -13.28 5.94 -8.89
C LEU A 70 -12.11 5.57 -7.98
N MET A 71 -11.13 6.47 -7.80
CA MET A 71 -10.02 6.26 -6.87
C MET A 71 -10.54 6.00 -5.45
N VAL A 72 -11.48 6.82 -4.98
CA VAL A 72 -12.07 6.69 -3.65
C VAL A 72 -12.87 5.38 -3.51
N SER A 73 -13.66 5.00 -4.53
CA SER A 73 -14.43 3.74 -4.47
C SER A 73 -13.53 2.52 -4.46
N GLU A 74 -12.51 2.47 -5.33
CA GLU A 74 -11.56 1.35 -5.40
C GLU A 74 -10.76 1.23 -4.10
N CYS A 75 -10.25 2.35 -3.56
CA CYS A 75 -9.55 2.32 -2.27
C CYS A 75 -10.45 1.81 -1.13
N ARG A 76 -11.74 2.18 -1.11
CA ARG A 76 -12.68 1.70 -0.10
C ARG A 76 -12.91 0.19 -0.22
N ASP A 77 -13.07 -0.30 -1.43
CA ASP A 77 -13.35 -1.72 -1.69
C ASP A 77 -12.12 -2.61 -1.43
N ILE A 78 -10.92 -2.08 -1.69
CA ILE A 78 -9.64 -2.78 -1.46
C ILE A 78 -9.25 -2.80 0.03
N ASP A 79 -9.65 -1.78 0.82
CA ASP A 79 -9.20 -1.59 2.22
C ASP A 79 -7.67 -1.69 2.38
N PRO A 80 -6.89 -0.86 1.65
CA PRO A 80 -5.45 -1.00 1.59
C PRO A 80 -4.80 -0.64 2.92
N ALA A 81 -3.60 -1.19 3.15
CA ALA A 81 -2.73 -0.78 4.25
C ALA A 81 -2.08 0.59 4.00
N MET A 82 -1.98 1.03 2.74
CA MET A 82 -1.47 2.35 2.38
C MET A 82 -1.96 2.76 0.97
N VAL A 83 -2.13 4.06 0.76
CA VAL A 83 -2.38 4.67 -0.57
C VAL A 83 -1.18 5.53 -0.96
N VAL A 84 -0.66 5.31 -2.16
CA VAL A 84 0.45 6.09 -2.73
C VAL A 84 0.00 6.79 -4.01
N ILE A 85 -0.03 8.11 -3.97
CA ILE A 85 -0.38 8.96 -5.11
C ILE A 85 0.90 9.54 -5.71
N SER A 86 1.14 9.28 -7.00
CA SER A 86 2.29 9.84 -7.70
C SER A 86 1.86 10.91 -8.69
N SER A 87 2.59 12.03 -8.72
CA SER A 87 2.42 13.05 -9.75
C SER A 87 3.76 13.57 -10.20
N VAL A 88 4.00 13.62 -11.51
CA VAL A 88 5.21 14.15 -12.15
C VAL A 88 4.90 15.25 -13.18
N ASN A 89 3.62 15.55 -13.41
CA ASN A 89 3.19 16.60 -14.33
C ASN A 89 3.27 18.02 -13.74
N GLY A 90 3.53 18.19 -12.44
CA GLY A 90 3.57 19.49 -11.77
C GLY A 90 2.23 19.98 -11.21
N HIS A 91 1.16 19.19 -11.32
CA HIS A 91 -0.18 19.51 -10.80
C HIS A 91 -0.55 18.70 -9.55
N GLY A 92 0.40 17.93 -8.99
CA GLY A 92 0.18 17.07 -7.84
C GLY A 92 -0.38 17.80 -6.62
N TYR A 93 0.04 19.04 -6.34
CA TYR A 93 -0.54 19.83 -5.26
C TYR A 93 -2.03 20.14 -5.49
N GLN A 94 -2.38 20.68 -6.66
CA GLN A 94 -3.76 21.09 -6.96
C GLN A 94 -4.73 19.91 -6.95
N ASP A 95 -4.35 18.80 -7.58
CA ASP A 95 -5.18 17.59 -7.60
C ASP A 95 -5.16 16.85 -6.26
N GLY A 96 -4.02 16.83 -5.57
CA GLY A 96 -3.89 16.25 -4.24
C GLY A 96 -4.86 16.91 -3.24
N MET A 97 -4.87 18.24 -3.20
CA MET A 97 -5.79 19.01 -2.35
C MET A 97 -7.27 18.75 -2.66
N ARG A 98 -7.59 18.40 -3.91
CA ARG A 98 -8.96 18.10 -4.36
C ARG A 98 -9.45 16.73 -3.89
N VAL A 99 -8.56 15.74 -3.83
CA VAL A 99 -8.92 14.33 -3.55
C VAL A 99 -8.70 13.91 -2.09
N VAL A 100 -7.71 14.51 -1.40
CA VAL A 100 -7.26 14.08 -0.06
C VAL A 100 -8.38 14.01 0.98
N GLY A 101 -9.27 15.01 1.01
CA GLY A 101 -10.39 15.03 1.94
C GLY A 101 -11.39 13.88 1.71
N GLN A 102 -11.66 13.55 0.44
CA GLN A 102 -12.57 12.45 0.07
C GLN A 102 -11.96 11.09 0.43
N LEU A 103 -10.65 10.92 0.23
CA LEU A 103 -9.92 9.72 0.64
C LEU A 103 -9.90 9.58 2.16
N ARG A 104 -9.66 10.66 2.90
CA ARG A 104 -9.68 10.62 4.37
C ARG A 104 -11.04 10.28 4.94
N GLU A 105 -12.11 10.83 4.38
CA GLU A 105 -13.47 10.46 4.78
C GLU A 105 -13.75 8.97 4.53
N ALA A 106 -13.24 8.43 3.42
CA ALA A 106 -13.47 7.03 3.05
C ALA A 106 -12.59 6.02 3.80
N LEU A 107 -11.35 6.39 4.14
CA LEU A 107 -10.31 5.46 4.60
C LEU A 107 -9.87 5.72 6.05
N GLY A 108 -10.30 6.82 6.67
CA GLY A 108 -9.91 7.19 8.03
C GLY A 108 -8.40 7.33 8.17
N ASP A 109 -7.81 6.57 9.09
CA ASP A 109 -6.39 6.64 9.46
C ASP A 109 -5.47 5.80 8.56
N THR A 110 -5.97 5.24 7.44
CA THR A 110 -5.12 4.50 6.49
C THR A 110 -3.99 5.39 5.98
N PRO A 111 -2.71 4.98 6.11
CA PRO A 111 -1.57 5.74 5.61
C PRO A 111 -1.74 6.19 4.15
N MET A 112 -1.54 7.48 3.89
CA MET A 112 -1.68 8.07 2.56
C MET A 112 -0.56 9.06 2.31
N VAL A 113 0.15 8.86 1.20
CA VAL A 113 1.27 9.71 0.81
C VAL A 113 1.14 10.17 -0.63
N ILE A 114 1.73 11.32 -0.92
CA ILE A 114 1.80 11.88 -2.27
C ILE A 114 3.24 12.27 -2.60
N GLY A 115 3.67 12.05 -3.84
CA GLY A 115 5.02 12.44 -4.22
C GLY A 115 5.31 12.59 -5.71
N GLY A 116 6.51 13.10 -5.98
CA GLY A 116 7.03 13.44 -7.30
C GLY A 116 7.14 14.95 -7.51
N LYS A 117 6.82 15.41 -8.72
CA LYS A 117 6.84 16.83 -9.08
C LYS A 117 5.45 17.44 -8.84
N LEU A 118 5.26 18.01 -7.65
CA LEU A 118 3.96 18.47 -7.17
C LEU A 118 3.58 19.91 -7.57
N GLY A 119 4.54 20.68 -8.08
CA GLY A 119 4.32 22.06 -8.50
C GLY A 119 5.08 22.44 -9.77
N ILE A 120 4.67 23.55 -10.39
CA ILE A 120 5.32 24.17 -11.56
C ILE A 120 6.02 25.50 -11.22
N ALA A 121 5.93 25.97 -9.97
CA ALA A 121 6.49 27.25 -9.56
C ALA A 121 8.02 27.24 -9.65
N ALA A 122 8.58 28.16 -10.44
CA ALA A 122 10.00 28.42 -10.47
C ALA A 122 10.39 29.23 -9.22
N GLY A 123 10.73 28.55 -8.12
CA GLY A 123 11.08 29.28 -6.90
C GLY A 123 11.39 28.49 -5.64
N GLY A 124 11.21 27.16 -5.61
CA GLY A 124 11.47 26.38 -4.39
C GLY A 124 10.57 26.76 -3.20
N ASP A 125 9.42 27.38 -3.47
CA ASP A 125 8.41 27.62 -2.45
C ASP A 125 7.76 26.27 -2.11
N THR A 126 8.09 25.75 -0.92
CA THR A 126 7.64 24.45 -0.41
C THR A 126 6.44 24.56 0.53
N SER A 127 5.81 25.74 0.63
CA SER A 127 4.61 25.94 1.48
C SER A 127 3.48 24.97 1.18
N PHE A 128 3.39 24.52 -0.08
CA PHE A 128 2.42 23.51 -0.51
C PHE A 128 2.60 22.14 0.17
N LEU A 129 3.79 21.82 0.68
CA LEU A 129 4.05 20.57 1.41
C LEU A 129 3.28 20.55 2.73
N ASP A 130 3.41 21.62 3.51
CA ASP A 130 2.72 21.75 4.79
C ASP A 130 1.19 21.73 4.60
N GLU A 131 0.69 22.39 3.55
CA GLU A 131 -0.74 22.37 3.23
C GLU A 131 -1.26 20.97 2.86
N LEU A 132 -0.48 20.16 2.13
CA LEU A 132 -0.86 18.77 1.81
C LEU A 132 -0.90 17.90 3.07
N LEU A 133 0.06 18.09 3.98
CA LEU A 133 0.07 17.39 5.27
C LEU A 133 -1.14 17.78 6.12
N GLU A 134 -1.41 19.08 6.26
CA GLU A 134 -2.56 19.60 7.00
C GLU A 134 -3.90 19.16 6.40
N ALA A 135 -3.97 19.01 5.08
CA ALA A 135 -5.16 18.51 4.38
C ALA A 135 -5.40 17.01 4.59
N GLY A 136 -4.38 16.29 5.02
CA GLY A 136 -4.50 14.90 5.46
C GLY A 136 -3.54 13.93 4.79
N PHE A 137 -2.52 14.33 4.03
CA PHE A 137 -1.45 13.37 3.71
C PHE A 137 -0.60 13.11 4.96
N ASP A 138 -0.14 11.87 5.15
CA ASP A 138 0.75 11.54 6.27
C ASP A 138 2.21 11.93 5.96
N ASP A 139 2.58 11.92 4.69
CA ASP A 139 3.89 12.35 4.23
C ASP A 139 3.86 12.80 2.77
N VAL A 140 4.81 13.65 2.39
CA VAL A 140 4.95 14.21 1.04
C VAL A 140 6.38 14.10 0.55
N PHE A 141 6.60 13.41 -0.57
CA PHE A 141 7.94 13.13 -1.08
C PHE A 141 8.22 13.90 -2.37
N GLU A 142 9.25 14.74 -2.36
CA GLU A 142 9.69 15.45 -3.57
C GLU A 142 10.38 14.49 -4.57
N ASP A 143 10.41 14.88 -5.85
CA ASP A 143 11.11 14.15 -6.90
C ASP A 143 12.63 14.04 -6.62
N GLY A 144 13.21 12.89 -6.99
CA GLY A 144 14.63 12.60 -6.86
C GLY A 144 14.98 11.50 -5.85
N VAL A 145 16.29 11.22 -5.74
CA VAL A 145 16.81 10.08 -4.95
C VAL A 145 16.45 10.18 -3.47
N ARG A 146 16.50 11.39 -2.91
CA ARG A 146 16.18 11.61 -1.49
C ARG A 146 14.73 11.27 -1.15
N GLY A 147 13.78 11.67 -2.00
CA GLY A 147 12.36 11.35 -1.81
C GLY A 147 12.09 9.86 -1.82
N VAL A 148 12.82 9.09 -2.63
CA VAL A 148 12.72 7.61 -2.63
C VAL A 148 13.26 7.00 -1.32
N GLU A 149 14.38 7.51 -0.80
CA GLU A 149 14.96 7.03 0.46
C GLU A 149 14.06 7.37 1.65
N GLU A 150 13.50 8.58 1.66
CA GLU A 150 12.53 9.06 2.66
C GLU A 150 11.24 8.22 2.59
N PHE A 151 10.74 7.91 1.39
CA PHE A 151 9.59 7.01 1.21
C PHE A 151 9.87 5.59 1.73
N LYS A 152 11.03 5.01 1.46
CA LYS A 152 11.42 3.70 2.02
C LYS A 152 11.43 3.72 3.55
N ALA A 153 11.94 4.80 4.15
CA ALA A 153 11.96 4.96 5.59
C ALA A 153 10.53 5.08 6.17
N PHE A 154 9.66 5.83 5.49
CA PHE A 154 8.25 5.94 5.84
C PHE A 154 7.56 4.57 5.83
N VAL A 155 7.69 3.81 4.73
CA VAL A 155 7.08 2.47 4.61
C VAL A 155 7.57 1.52 5.72
N ALA A 156 8.85 1.59 6.08
CA ALA A 156 9.42 0.80 7.17
C ALA A 156 8.92 1.22 8.56
N SER A 157 8.37 2.43 8.70
CA SER A 157 7.81 2.94 9.95
C SER A 157 6.34 2.57 10.18
N ILE A 158 5.63 2.17 9.11
CA ILE A 158 4.22 1.77 9.20
C ILE A 158 4.12 0.48 10.03
N PRO A 159 3.35 0.48 11.14
CA PRO A 159 3.12 -0.74 11.90
C PRO A 159 2.29 -1.70 11.05
N ALA A 160 2.76 -2.95 10.92
CA ALA A 160 2.03 -4.00 10.22
C ALA A 160 0.60 -4.11 10.77
N ARG A 161 -0.43 -4.08 9.91
CA ARG A 161 -1.80 -4.27 10.41
C ARG A 161 -1.87 -5.72 10.91
N THR A 162 -2.34 -5.88 12.14
CA THR A 162 -2.59 -7.24 12.64
C THR A 162 -3.67 -7.85 11.76
N ALA A 163 -3.32 -8.86 10.96
CA ALA A 163 -4.21 -9.50 10.01
C ALA A 163 -5.57 -9.75 10.67
N ARG A 164 -6.61 -9.07 10.17
CA ARG A 164 -7.96 -9.16 10.74
C ARG A 164 -8.47 -10.56 10.40
N ARG A 165 -8.34 -11.51 11.35
CA ARG A 165 -8.85 -12.88 11.22
C ARG A 165 -10.38 -12.88 11.19
N THR A 166 -10.98 -12.71 10.02
CA THR A 166 -12.38 -13.06 9.77
C THR A 166 -12.46 -14.45 9.13
N ALA A 167 -12.18 -15.47 9.93
CA ALA A 167 -12.51 -16.85 9.58
C ALA A 167 -13.77 -17.26 10.35
N THR A 168 -14.95 -16.95 9.81
CA THR A 168 -16.20 -17.54 10.28
C THR A 168 -16.34 -18.93 9.66
N VAL A 169 -15.66 -19.91 10.23
CA VAL A 169 -15.87 -21.33 9.87
C VAL A 169 -17.25 -21.73 10.38
N THR A 170 -18.24 -21.77 9.48
CA THR A 170 -19.56 -22.32 9.79
C THR A 170 -19.44 -23.84 9.90
N PRO A 171 -19.76 -24.48 11.04
CA PRO A 171 -19.67 -25.92 11.14
C PRO A 171 -20.76 -26.57 10.28
N LEU A 172 -20.34 -27.43 9.35
CA LEU A 172 -21.23 -28.33 8.61
C LEU A 172 -21.95 -29.24 9.61
N ARG A 173 -23.27 -29.05 9.76
CA ARG A 173 -24.12 -29.99 10.50
C ARG A 173 -24.04 -31.37 9.84
N ARG A 174 -23.57 -32.37 10.59
CA ARG A 174 -23.74 -33.78 10.20
C ARG A 174 -25.23 -34.10 10.17
N VAL A 175 -25.71 -34.54 9.02
CA VAL A 175 -27.02 -35.20 8.90
C VAL A 175 -26.86 -36.59 9.52
N ALA A 176 -27.72 -36.89 10.50
CA ALA A 176 -27.83 -38.19 11.15
C ALA A 176 -28.62 -39.17 10.28
#